data_AF-A0A917UM17-F1
#
_entry.id   AF-A0A917UM17-F1
#
_cell.length_a   1.000
_cell.length_b   1.000
_cell.length_c   1.000
_cell.angle_alpha   90.00
_cell.angle_beta   90.00
_cell.angle_gamma   90.00
#
_symmetry.space_group_name_H-M   'P 1'
#
loop_
_entity.id
_entity.type
_entity.pdbx_description
1 polymer ?
#
loop_
_entity_poly.entity_id
_entity_poly.type
_entity_poly.pdbx_seq_one_letter_code
_entity_poly.pdbx_strand_id
1 'polypeptide(L)' 'MLLHRAAEAIDAAEAEALAASITFLLSDEGVNVNGVVLASDGGWSAA' A
#
# COMPACT_ATOMS: atom_id res chain seq x y z
N MET A 1 14.96 6.75 -17.26
CA MET A 1 14.59 7.81 -16.30
C MET A 1 13.09 8.06 -16.43
N LEU A 2 12.33 7.58 -15.43
CA LEU A 2 10.98 8.00 -15.01
C LEU A 2 9.81 7.94 -16.02
N LEU A 3 9.22 6.73 -16.13
CA LEU A 3 7.81 6.52 -16.48
C LEU A 3 7.16 5.56 -15.45
N HIS A 4 7.35 5.84 -14.14
CA HIS A 4 6.67 5.10 -13.07
C HIS A 4 5.69 5.96 -12.27
N ARG A 5 5.40 7.19 -12.72
CA ARG A 5 4.38 8.04 -12.09
C ARG A 5 3.31 8.36 -13.13
N ALA A 6 2.67 7.31 -13.63
CA ALA A 6 1.26 7.48 -13.96
C ALA A 6 0.61 7.94 -12.65
N ALA A 7 -0.19 9.01 -12.71
CA ALA A 7 -1.04 9.40 -11.60
C ALA A 7 -1.70 8.14 -11.04
N GLU A 8 -1.70 7.95 -9.71
CA GLU A 8 -2.44 6.87 -9.06
C GLU A 8 -3.91 7.05 -9.44
N ALA A 9 -4.32 6.41 -10.54
CA ALA A 9 -5.72 6.22 -10.83
C ALA A 9 -6.28 5.36 -9.68
N ILE A 10 -7.51 5.66 -9.26
CA ILE A 10 -8.24 4.81 -8.32
C ILE A 10 -8.43 3.45 -9.00
N ASP A 11 -7.51 2.53 -8.73
CA ASP A 11 -7.44 1.21 -9.33
C ASP A 11 -7.07 0.19 -8.26
N ALA A 12 -7.37 -1.09 -8.52
CA ALA A 12 -7.02 -2.16 -7.60
C ALA A 12 -5.50 -2.20 -7.38
N ALA A 13 -5.08 -2.42 -6.12
CA ALA A 13 -3.68 -2.63 -5.84
C ALA A 13 -3.19 -3.94 -6.48
N GLU A 14 -2.04 -3.89 -7.14
CA GLU A 14 -1.36 -5.08 -7.66
C GLU A 14 -0.95 -6.02 -6.51
N ALA A 15 -0.85 -7.32 -6.81
CA ALA A 15 -0.56 -8.34 -5.81
C ALA A 15 0.75 -8.08 -5.06
N GLU A 16 1.78 -7.62 -5.76
CA GLU A 16 3.09 -7.27 -5.19
C GLU A 16 3.00 -6.08 -4.22
N ALA A 17 2.14 -5.11 -4.49
CA ALA A 17 1.96 -3.96 -3.61
C ALA A 17 1.28 -4.38 -2.30
N LEU A 18 0.24 -5.23 -2.38
CA LEU A 18 -0.40 -5.80 -1.20
C LEU A 18 0.58 -6.65 -0.38
N ALA A 19 1.37 -7.51 -1.04
CA ALA A 19 2.38 -8.32 -0.37
C ALA A 19 3.43 -7.44 0.33
N ALA A 20 3.86 -6.34 -0.30
CA ALA A 20 4.79 -5.39 0.29
C ALA A 20 4.20 -4.72 1.54
N SER A 21 2.92 -4.32 1.52
CA SER A 21 2.24 -3.75 2.69
C SER A 21 2.19 -4.73 3.87
N ILE A 22 1.90 -6.01 3.61
CA ILE A 22 1.92 -7.06 4.64
C ILE A 22 3.33 -7.23 5.21
N THR A 23 4.35 -7.28 4.33
CA THR A 23 5.73 -7.49 4.75
C THR A 23 6.26 -6.31 5.57
N PHE A 24 5.86 -5.09 5.23
CA PHE A 24 6.12 -3.90 6.04
C PHE A 24 5.55 -4.04 7.45
N LEU A 25 4.27 -4.41 7.60
CA LEU A 25 3.64 -4.58 8.91
C LEU A 25 4.26 -5.72 9.74
N LEU A 26 4.85 -6.73 9.10
CA LEU A 26 5.56 -7.83 9.76
C LEU A 26 7.03 -7.52 10.09
N SER A 27 7.57 -6.41 9.58
CA SER A 27 8.97 -6.03 9.75
C SER A 27 9.18 -5.15 10.98
N ASP A 28 10.44 -4.98 11.37
CA ASP A 28 10.85 -4.09 12.47
C ASP A 28 10.43 -2.63 12.22
N GLU A 29 10.32 -2.20 10.97
CA GLU A 29 9.87 -0.86 10.60
C GLU A 29 8.38 -0.63 10.89
N GLY A 30 7.58 -1.71 10.94
CA GLY A 30 6.15 -1.67 11.22
C GLY A 30 5.79 -1.81 12.70
N VAL A 31 6.76 -1.95 13.60
CA VAL A 31 6.54 -2.40 14.99
C VAL A 31 5.58 -1.52 15.79
N ASN A 32 5.52 -0.21 15.51
CA ASN A 32 4.61 0.72 16.18
C ASN A 32 3.31 1.00 15.40
N VAL A 33 3.06 0.27 14.33
CA VAL A 33 1.83 0.34 13.53
C VAL A 33 0.94 -0.83 13.96
N ASN A 34 0.20 -0.64 15.06
CA ASN A 34 -0.65 -1.67 15.66
C ASN A 34 -2.09 -1.19 15.87
N GLY A 35 -3.04 -2.13 15.82
CA GLY A 35 -4.47 -1.83 16.00
C GLY A 35 -5.11 -1.03 14.86
N VAL A 36 -4.42 -0.87 13.73
CA VAL A 36 -4.89 -0.10 12.57
C VAL A 36 -5.36 -1.02 11.45
N VAL A 37 -6.20 -0.46 10.58
CA VAL A 37 -6.47 -1.01 9.25
C VAL A 37 -5.71 -0.14 8.24
N LEU A 38 -4.69 -0.71 7.62
CA LEU A 38 -3.92 -0.05 6.56
C LEU A 38 -4.61 -0.27 5.22
N ALA A 39 -5.04 0.81 4.56
CA ALA A 39 -5.63 0.72 3.23
C ALA A 39 -4.55 0.37 2.18
N SER A 40 -4.85 -0.62 1.35
CA SER A 40 -4.00 -1.11 0.26
C SER A 40 -4.85 -1.32 -1.00
N ASP A 41 -5.51 -0.25 -1.45
CA ASP A 41 -6.61 -0.30 -2.43
C ASP A 41 -6.49 0.78 -3.53
N GLY A 42 -5.29 1.29 -3.77
CA GLY A 42 -5.04 2.35 -4.76
C GLY A 42 -5.80 3.66 -4.49
N GLY A 43 -6.28 3.88 -3.26
CA GLY A 43 -6.99 5.10 -2.86
C GLY A 43 -8.51 5.03 -3.01
N TRP A 44 -9.07 3.87 -3.36
CA TRP A 44 -10.51 3.70 -3.54
C TRP A 44 -11.34 4.02 -2.29
N SER A 45 -10.90 3.61 -1.10
CA SER A 45 -11.65 3.87 0.13
C SER A 45 -11.72 5.34 0.54
N ALA A 46 -10.86 6.20 -0.01
CA ALA A 46 -10.76 7.61 0.34
C ALA A 46 -11.37 8.57 -0.69
N ALA A 47 -11.73 8.06 -1.87
CA ALA A 47 -12.42 8.80 -2.93
C ALA A 47 -13.93 8.91 -2.63
#